data_AF-A0A349EMN9-F1
#
_entry.id   AF-A0A349EMN9-F1
#
_cell.length_a   1.000
_cell.length_b   1.000
_cell.length_c   1.000
_cell.angle_alpha   90.00
_cell.angle_beta   90.00
_cell.angle_gamma   90.00
#
_symmetry.space_group_name_H-M   'P 1'
#
loop_
_entity.id
_entity.type
_entity.pdbx_description
1 polymer ?
#
loop_
_entity_poly.entity_id
_entity_poly.type
_entity_poly.pdbx_seq_one_letter_code
_entity_poly.pdbx_strand_id
1 'polypeptide(L)'
;MHFSLKEIAESVETLSRHSEHTSSSVLELAASVDEVARTTSDLSTSIDETSSTIDQMSVSIRQIAEHLETLSAAVEETSASATEISASVREVESNARESASLAEAVAADAQQLGMKSIEKTIDGMGRIETAAHRTGDVVNRLGERAESIGSILTVIEDITDQTALLALNASILAAQAGEHGKGFGVVASEIRELANRTAASTKEIAAVIGTVQDEAREAVAAMRESSEFVAQGVRLSNDAGDALKKIVERADQSRDMSKNISRAAAEQTRGMKQVSDAIDKINDMAHQISRATQEQRTGSVQISRAAEKMREMTRLVKNATAEQSKGGKDISSAVEDMNVKIGLVFRASGEVRSGSDLIVRAIDRIKNIVRNNADMAEELNSAVDTLATQADDLKRNTQKFKT
;
A
#
# COMPACT_ATOMS: atom_id res chain seq x y z
N MET A 1 -12.35 51.14 -93.77
CA MET A 1 -11.31 50.10 -93.75
C MET A 1 -10.22 50.38 -92.70
N HIS A 2 -9.56 51.54 -92.72
CA HIS A 2 -8.58 51.90 -91.67
C HIS A 2 -9.09 51.84 -90.23
N PHE A 3 -10.35 52.27 -89.99
CA PHE A 3 -10.96 52.24 -88.65
C PHE A 3 -11.14 50.80 -88.13
N SER A 4 -11.71 49.91 -88.96
CA SER A 4 -11.93 48.50 -88.60
C SER A 4 -10.64 47.70 -88.40
N LEU A 5 -9.56 48.02 -89.13
CA LEU A 5 -8.25 47.36 -88.93
C LEU A 5 -7.57 47.81 -87.63
N LYS A 6 -7.80 49.05 -87.21
CA LYS A 6 -7.33 49.57 -85.92
C LYS A 6 -8.06 48.88 -84.77
N GLU A 7 -9.38 48.70 -84.88
CA GLU A 7 -10.19 47.95 -83.89
C GLU A 7 -9.75 46.48 -83.77
N ILE A 8 -9.40 45.82 -84.89
CA ILE A 8 -8.87 44.45 -84.86
C ILE A 8 -7.51 44.40 -84.14
N ALA A 9 -6.60 45.35 -84.41
CA ALA A 9 -5.31 45.41 -83.74
C ALA A 9 -5.45 45.63 -82.22
N GLU A 10 -6.32 46.55 -81.80
CA GLU A 10 -6.64 46.80 -80.39
C GLU A 10 -7.28 45.57 -79.72
N SER A 11 -8.13 44.84 -80.45
CA SER A 11 -8.74 43.60 -79.97
C SER A 11 -7.72 42.47 -79.78
N VAL A 12 -6.75 42.35 -80.70
CA VAL A 12 -5.66 41.37 -80.62
C VAL A 12 -4.73 41.68 -79.45
N GLU A 13 -4.41 42.96 -79.22
CA GLU A 13 -3.62 43.40 -78.07
C GLU A 13 -4.34 43.10 -76.74
N THR A 14 -5.66 43.35 -76.69
CA THR A 14 -6.49 43.01 -75.52
C THR A 14 -6.55 41.50 -75.28
N LEU A 15 -6.70 40.70 -76.34
CA LEU A 15 -6.72 39.25 -76.26
C LEU A 15 -5.35 38.67 -75.81
N SER A 16 -4.24 39.28 -76.25
CA SER A 16 -2.89 38.96 -75.78
C SER A 16 -2.75 39.18 -74.28
N ARG A 17 -3.18 40.35 -73.78
CA ARG A 17 -3.18 40.63 -72.32
C ARG A 17 -4.05 39.65 -71.53
N HIS A 18 -5.23 39.30 -72.02
CA HIS A 18 -6.09 38.31 -71.36
C HIS A 18 -5.45 36.91 -71.35
N SER A 19 -4.78 36.52 -72.44
CA SER A 19 -4.06 35.26 -72.54
C SER A 19 -2.87 35.21 -71.57
N GLU A 20 -2.08 36.28 -71.48
CA GLU A 20 -0.99 36.43 -70.49
C GLU A 20 -1.52 36.34 -69.06
N HIS A 21 -2.60 37.06 -68.75
CA HIS A 21 -3.24 37.02 -67.42
C HIS A 21 -3.76 35.61 -67.09
N THR A 22 -4.38 34.94 -68.06
CA THR A 22 -4.85 33.56 -67.89
C THR A 22 -3.69 32.60 -67.67
N SER A 23 -2.58 32.74 -68.42
CA SER A 23 -1.36 31.96 -68.23
C SER A 23 -0.79 32.12 -66.81
N SER A 24 -0.69 33.36 -66.33
CA SER A 24 -0.25 33.65 -64.96
C SER A 24 -1.16 33.01 -63.92
N SER A 25 -2.48 33.12 -64.11
CA SER A 25 -3.48 32.53 -63.20
C SER A 25 -3.40 31.00 -63.17
N VAL A 26 -3.13 30.36 -64.33
CA VAL A 26 -2.96 28.90 -64.43
C VAL A 26 -1.68 28.44 -63.72
N LEU A 27 -0.59 29.20 -63.80
CA LEU A 27 0.64 28.90 -63.06
C LEU A 27 0.43 29.00 -61.54
N GLU A 28 -0.29 30.04 -61.08
CA GLU A 28 -0.65 30.20 -59.67
C GLU A 28 -1.59 29.08 -59.18
N LEU A 29 -2.56 28.69 -60.01
CA LEU A 29 -3.41 27.52 -59.74
C LEU A 29 -2.59 26.23 -59.67
N ALA A 30 -1.63 26.02 -60.57
CA ALA A 30 -0.79 24.83 -60.56
C ALA A 30 0.06 24.75 -59.28
N ALA A 31 0.64 25.87 -58.85
CA ALA A 31 1.37 25.95 -57.58
C ALA A 31 0.45 25.67 -56.37
N SER A 32 -0.75 26.24 -56.36
CA SER A 32 -1.75 26.00 -55.30
C SER A 32 -2.20 24.54 -55.24
N VAL A 33 -2.40 23.90 -56.40
CA VAL A 33 -2.78 22.48 -56.51
C VAL A 33 -1.65 21.58 -56.00
N ASP A 34 -0.38 21.89 -56.31
CA ASP A 34 0.78 21.15 -55.80
C ASP A 34 0.88 21.26 -54.26
N GLU A 35 0.64 22.44 -53.71
CA GLU A 35 0.62 22.66 -52.27
C GLU A 35 -0.53 21.91 -51.58
N VAL A 36 -1.73 21.92 -52.17
CA VAL A 36 -2.86 21.10 -51.69
C VAL A 36 -2.54 19.60 -51.76
N ALA A 37 -1.83 19.15 -52.81
CA ALA A 37 -1.44 17.75 -52.93
C ALA A 37 -0.46 17.32 -51.82
N ARG A 38 0.53 18.17 -51.50
CA ARG A 38 1.49 17.94 -50.41
C ARG A 38 0.79 17.88 -49.05
N THR A 39 0.03 18.92 -48.72
CA THR A 39 -0.72 18.99 -47.45
C THR A 39 -1.71 17.84 -47.28
N THR A 40 -2.34 17.38 -48.36
CA THR A 40 -3.21 16.18 -48.34
C THR A 40 -2.41 14.91 -48.06
N SER A 41 -1.18 14.79 -48.57
CA SER A 41 -0.29 13.67 -48.27
C SER A 41 0.11 13.66 -46.79
N ASP A 42 0.51 14.81 -46.25
CA ASP A 42 0.89 14.96 -44.84
C ASP A 42 -0.28 14.68 -43.90
N LEU A 43 -1.49 15.12 -44.29
CA LEU A 43 -2.72 14.82 -43.57
C LEU A 43 -3.00 13.31 -43.56
N SER A 44 -2.79 12.61 -44.69
CA SER A 44 -2.94 11.15 -44.75
C SER A 44 -2.03 10.44 -43.75
N THR A 45 -0.75 10.83 -43.69
CA THR A 45 0.20 10.28 -42.72
C THR A 45 -0.24 10.53 -41.29
N SER A 46 -0.68 11.77 -40.98
CA SER A 46 -1.18 12.15 -39.65
C SER A 46 -2.40 11.31 -39.22
N ILE A 47 -3.28 10.96 -40.16
CA ILE A 47 -4.45 10.12 -39.86
C ILE A 47 -4.04 8.66 -39.58
N ASP A 48 -3.03 8.14 -40.27
CA ASP A 48 -2.51 6.80 -40.02
C ASP A 48 -1.82 6.70 -38.65
N GLU A 49 -1.03 7.71 -38.28
CA GLU A 49 -0.44 7.83 -36.93
C GLU A 49 -1.53 7.93 -35.84
N THR A 50 -2.57 8.73 -36.10
CA THR A 50 -3.72 8.86 -35.20
C THR A 50 -4.42 7.52 -35.02
N SER A 51 -4.63 6.77 -36.10
CA SER A 51 -5.25 5.44 -36.03
C SER A 51 -4.41 4.43 -35.25
N SER A 52 -3.09 4.42 -35.46
CA SER A 52 -2.19 3.57 -34.69
C SER A 52 -2.23 3.89 -33.20
N THR A 53 -2.29 5.17 -32.84
CA THR A 53 -2.40 5.62 -31.45
C THR A 53 -3.72 5.18 -30.81
N ILE A 54 -4.83 5.18 -31.57
CA ILE A 54 -6.14 4.70 -31.11
C ILE A 54 -6.13 3.18 -30.86
N ASP A 55 -5.46 2.41 -31.71
CA ASP A 55 -5.30 0.97 -31.49
C ASP A 55 -4.51 0.67 -30.22
N GLN A 56 -3.39 1.38 -30.02
CA GLN A 56 -2.61 1.30 -28.78
C GLN A 56 -3.44 1.68 -27.55
N MET A 57 -4.19 2.79 -27.63
CA MET A 57 -5.08 3.21 -26.56
C MET A 57 -6.14 2.15 -26.24
N SER A 58 -6.69 1.48 -27.26
CA SER A 58 -7.68 0.42 -27.08
C SER A 58 -7.10 -0.82 -26.39
N VAL A 59 -5.82 -1.14 -26.62
CA VAL A 59 -5.09 -2.16 -25.87
C VAL A 59 -4.91 -1.73 -24.41
N SER A 60 -4.44 -0.51 -24.16
CA SER A 60 -4.23 0.00 -22.79
C SER A 60 -5.53 0.03 -21.97
N ILE A 61 -6.65 0.44 -22.57
CA ILE A 61 -7.98 0.42 -21.92
C ILE A 61 -8.36 -1.00 -21.48
N ARG A 62 -8.04 -2.01 -22.29
CA ARG A 62 -8.32 -3.41 -21.97
C ARG A 62 -7.46 -3.91 -20.81
N GLN A 63 -6.19 -3.57 -20.82
CA GLN A 63 -5.26 -3.91 -19.73
C GLN A 63 -5.68 -3.26 -18.40
N ILE A 64 -6.10 -1.99 -18.43
CA ILE A 64 -6.63 -1.31 -17.24
C ILE A 64 -7.86 -2.03 -16.70
N ALA A 65 -8.77 -2.48 -17.57
CA ALA A 65 -9.95 -3.24 -17.15
C ALA A 65 -9.58 -4.58 -16.47
N GLU A 66 -8.62 -5.32 -17.03
CA GLU A 66 -8.12 -6.57 -16.44
C GLU A 66 -7.42 -6.33 -15.08
N HIS A 67 -6.64 -5.25 -14.96
CA HIS A 67 -6.03 -4.85 -13.70
C HIS A 67 -7.06 -4.44 -12.66
N LEU A 68 -8.19 -3.85 -13.06
CA LEU A 68 -9.29 -3.55 -12.13
C LEU A 68 -9.96 -4.80 -11.58
N GLU A 69 -10.14 -5.84 -12.39
CA GLU A 69 -10.67 -7.13 -11.90
C GLU A 69 -9.72 -7.75 -10.86
N THR A 70 -8.42 -7.73 -11.14
CA THR A 70 -7.40 -8.21 -10.20
C THR A 70 -7.37 -7.38 -8.91
N LEU A 71 -7.45 -6.04 -9.03
CA LEU A 71 -7.51 -5.14 -7.89
C LEU A 71 -8.75 -5.40 -7.03
N SER A 72 -9.92 -5.62 -7.65
CA SER A 72 -11.16 -5.92 -6.94
C SER A 72 -11.03 -7.19 -6.10
N ALA A 73 -10.48 -8.26 -6.68
CA ALA A 73 -10.23 -9.51 -5.95
C ALA A 73 -9.25 -9.30 -4.77
N ALA A 74 -8.17 -8.55 -4.99
CA ALA A 74 -7.21 -8.24 -3.94
C ALA A 74 -7.82 -7.39 -2.80
N VAL A 75 -8.72 -6.46 -3.13
CA VAL A 75 -9.45 -5.64 -2.16
C VAL A 75 -10.38 -6.51 -1.31
N GLU A 76 -11.12 -7.44 -1.92
CA GLU A 76 -11.98 -8.38 -1.20
C GLU A 76 -11.18 -9.29 -0.25
N GLU A 77 -10.06 -9.86 -0.72
CA GLU A 77 -9.18 -10.70 0.09
C GLU A 77 -8.56 -9.92 1.27
N THR A 78 -8.10 -8.69 1.00
CA THR A 78 -7.54 -7.82 2.04
C THR A 78 -8.60 -7.42 3.07
N SER A 79 -9.83 -7.18 2.63
CA SER A 79 -10.97 -6.86 3.51
C SER A 79 -11.32 -8.03 4.43
N ALA A 80 -11.36 -9.26 3.89
CA ALA A 80 -11.58 -10.47 4.67
C ALA A 80 -10.47 -10.66 5.71
N SER A 81 -9.21 -10.51 5.30
CA SER A 81 -8.05 -10.60 6.20
C SER A 81 -8.08 -9.54 7.30
N ALA A 82 -8.46 -8.30 6.98
CA ALA A 82 -8.59 -7.23 7.95
C ALA A 82 -9.70 -7.51 8.98
N THR A 83 -10.79 -8.13 8.56
CA THR A 83 -11.88 -8.57 9.46
C THR A 83 -11.42 -9.68 10.40
N GLU A 84 -10.70 -10.67 9.88
CA GLU A 84 -10.15 -11.77 10.67
C GLU A 84 -9.13 -11.29 11.71
N ILE A 85 -8.20 -10.41 11.30
CA ILE A 85 -7.24 -9.78 12.22
C ILE A 85 -7.99 -8.99 13.30
N SER A 86 -9.03 -8.25 12.93
CA SER A 86 -9.84 -7.49 13.90
C SER A 86 -10.51 -8.40 14.93
N ALA A 87 -10.99 -9.58 14.53
CA ALA A 87 -11.55 -10.57 15.44
C ALA A 87 -10.47 -11.15 16.37
N SER A 88 -9.32 -11.54 15.82
CA SER A 88 -8.19 -12.07 16.58
C SER A 88 -7.66 -11.08 17.62
N VAL A 89 -7.58 -9.78 17.26
CA VAL A 89 -7.15 -8.74 18.20
C VAL A 89 -8.11 -8.58 19.38
N ARG A 90 -9.43 -8.71 19.16
CA ARG A 90 -10.43 -8.69 20.24
C ARG A 90 -10.28 -9.90 21.16
N GLU A 91 -9.97 -11.07 20.60
CA GLU A 91 -9.69 -12.28 21.38
C GLU A 91 -8.43 -12.10 22.24
N VAL A 92 -7.35 -11.56 21.68
CA VAL A 92 -6.13 -11.23 22.41
C VAL A 92 -6.42 -10.24 23.55
N GLU A 93 -7.25 -9.22 23.30
CA GLU A 93 -7.67 -8.27 24.35
C GLU A 93 -8.42 -8.99 25.49
N SER A 94 -9.36 -9.87 25.15
CA SER A 94 -10.12 -10.66 26.12
C SER A 94 -9.21 -11.55 26.95
N ASN A 95 -8.33 -12.31 26.30
CA ASN A 95 -7.38 -13.21 26.94
C ASN A 95 -6.40 -12.46 27.86
N ALA A 96 -5.99 -11.26 27.46
CA ALA A 96 -5.15 -10.40 28.29
C ALA A 96 -5.89 -9.93 29.55
N ARG A 97 -7.17 -9.54 29.44
CA ARG A 97 -7.98 -9.16 30.62
C ARG A 97 -8.19 -10.34 31.56
N GLU A 98 -8.51 -11.52 31.02
CA GLU A 98 -8.66 -12.73 31.82
C GLU A 98 -7.35 -13.11 32.54
N SER A 99 -6.22 -13.07 31.82
CA SER A 99 -4.89 -13.31 32.40
C SER A 99 -4.55 -12.33 33.53
N ALA A 100 -4.91 -11.05 33.37
CA ALA A 100 -4.72 -10.05 34.43
C ALA A 100 -5.56 -10.38 35.68
N SER A 101 -6.82 -10.77 35.48
CA SER A 101 -7.72 -11.17 36.57
C SER A 101 -7.23 -12.43 37.29
N LEU A 102 -6.73 -13.42 36.53
CA LEU A 102 -6.18 -14.65 37.11
C LEU A 102 -4.92 -14.37 37.90
N ALA A 103 -4.03 -13.51 37.39
CA ALA A 103 -2.82 -13.11 38.10
C ALA A 103 -3.16 -12.37 39.42
N GLU A 104 -4.19 -11.52 39.41
CA GLU A 104 -4.68 -10.87 40.62
C GLU A 104 -5.24 -11.87 41.65
N ALA A 105 -6.01 -12.86 41.20
CA ALA A 105 -6.51 -13.93 42.06
C ALA A 105 -5.38 -14.76 42.68
N VAL A 106 -4.36 -15.13 41.90
CA VAL A 106 -3.18 -15.86 42.39
C VAL A 106 -2.43 -15.06 43.45
N ALA A 107 -2.22 -13.76 43.24
CA ALA A 107 -1.59 -12.89 44.23
C ALA A 107 -2.41 -12.82 45.52
N ALA A 108 -3.74 -12.66 45.40
CA ALA A 108 -4.65 -12.60 46.54
C ALA A 108 -4.65 -13.92 47.34
N ASP A 109 -4.70 -15.08 46.68
CA ASP A 109 -4.69 -16.38 47.33
C ASP A 109 -3.35 -16.67 48.01
N ALA A 110 -2.23 -16.37 47.34
CA ALA A 110 -0.90 -16.54 47.92
C ALA A 110 -0.74 -15.69 49.21
N GLN A 111 -1.27 -14.46 49.21
CA GLN A 111 -1.17 -13.56 50.35
C GLN A 111 -2.18 -13.90 51.47
N GLN A 112 -3.46 -14.14 51.15
CA GLN A 112 -4.50 -14.33 52.16
C GLN A 112 -4.55 -15.75 52.73
N LEU A 113 -4.30 -16.77 51.89
CA LEU A 113 -4.37 -18.18 52.28
C LEU A 113 -2.98 -18.72 52.56
N GLY A 114 -2.04 -18.52 51.63
CA GLY A 114 -0.68 -19.05 51.71
C GLY A 114 0.11 -18.48 52.88
N MET A 115 0.38 -17.17 52.86
CA MET A 115 1.19 -16.51 53.90
C MET A 115 0.57 -16.64 55.29
N LYS A 116 -0.77 -16.48 55.40
CA LYS A 116 -1.48 -16.66 56.67
C LYS A 116 -1.38 -18.09 57.22
N SER A 117 -1.34 -19.10 56.36
CA SER A 117 -1.13 -20.49 56.80
C SER A 117 0.29 -20.69 57.30
N ILE A 118 1.30 -20.09 56.65
CA ILE A 118 2.69 -20.10 57.13
C ILE A 118 2.81 -19.42 58.50
N GLU A 119 2.20 -18.25 58.69
CA GLU A 119 2.19 -17.56 59.99
C GLU A 119 1.60 -18.44 61.10
N LYS A 120 0.47 -19.11 60.84
CA LYS A 120 -0.13 -20.06 61.79
C LYS A 120 0.76 -21.25 62.08
N THR A 121 1.49 -21.76 61.09
CA THR A 121 2.45 -22.86 61.29
C THR A 121 3.61 -22.41 62.18
N ILE A 122 4.15 -21.21 61.96
CA ILE A 122 5.22 -20.64 62.79
C ILE A 122 4.75 -20.44 64.24
N ASP A 123 3.54 -19.89 64.44
CA ASP A 123 2.94 -19.77 65.78
C ASP A 123 2.76 -21.15 66.45
N GLY A 124 2.26 -22.14 65.69
CA GLY A 124 2.13 -23.51 66.15
C GLY A 124 3.47 -24.13 66.59
N MET A 125 4.53 -23.89 65.82
CA MET A 125 5.90 -24.32 66.15
C MET A 125 6.41 -23.66 67.44
N GLY A 126 6.19 -22.35 67.63
CA GLY A 126 6.55 -21.66 68.87
C GLY A 126 5.80 -22.20 70.10
N ARG A 127 4.54 -22.61 69.92
CA ARG A 127 3.78 -23.29 70.98
C ARG A 127 4.34 -24.68 71.32
N ILE A 128 4.79 -25.44 70.32
CA ILE A 128 5.45 -26.74 70.51
C ILE A 128 6.78 -26.56 71.23
N GLU A 129 7.61 -25.57 70.84
CA GLU A 129 8.86 -25.24 71.52
C GLU A 129 8.65 -24.95 73.00
N THR A 130 7.66 -24.10 73.32
CA THR A 130 7.32 -23.76 74.71
C THR A 130 6.87 -25.00 75.50
N ALA A 131 6.08 -25.88 74.88
CA ALA A 131 5.61 -27.11 75.52
C ALA A 131 6.76 -28.12 75.74
N ALA A 132 7.68 -28.24 74.78
CA ALA A 132 8.87 -29.09 74.89
C ALA A 132 9.78 -28.60 76.02
N HIS A 133 10.05 -27.29 76.10
CA HIS A 133 10.85 -26.71 77.18
C HIS A 133 10.24 -26.96 78.54
N ARG A 134 8.92 -26.69 78.70
CA ARG A 134 8.21 -26.93 79.95
C ARG A 134 8.22 -28.41 80.36
N THR A 135 8.11 -29.32 79.39
CA THR A 135 8.18 -30.77 79.64
C THR A 135 9.58 -31.17 80.06
N GLY A 136 10.61 -30.66 79.39
CA GLY A 136 12.02 -30.81 79.78
C GLY A 136 12.27 -30.37 81.23
N ASP A 137 11.75 -29.21 81.63
CA ASP A 137 11.87 -28.72 83.02
C ASP A 137 11.21 -29.64 84.04
N VAL A 138 10.06 -30.23 83.71
CA VAL A 138 9.34 -31.18 84.59
C VAL A 138 10.13 -32.48 84.74
N VAL A 139 10.62 -33.02 83.63
CA VAL A 139 11.40 -34.27 83.62
C VAL A 139 12.74 -34.08 84.33
N ASN A 140 13.39 -32.93 84.15
CA ASN A 140 14.65 -32.64 84.84
C ASN A 140 14.46 -32.60 86.38
N ARG A 141 13.39 -31.96 86.86
CA ARG A 141 13.01 -32.00 88.29
C ARG A 141 12.65 -33.41 88.77
N LEU A 142 12.09 -34.27 87.91
CA LEU A 142 11.85 -35.68 88.25
C LEU A 142 13.18 -36.43 88.42
N GLY A 143 14.16 -36.18 87.54
CA GLY A 143 15.51 -36.71 87.64
C GLY A 143 16.21 -36.31 88.94
N GLU A 144 16.17 -35.02 89.31
CA GLU A 144 16.73 -34.51 90.59
C GLU A 144 16.07 -35.17 91.81
N ARG A 145 14.75 -35.39 91.78
CA ARG A 145 14.02 -36.10 92.83
C ARG A 145 14.41 -37.57 92.90
N ALA A 146 14.55 -38.24 91.76
CA ALA A 146 15.00 -39.63 91.69
C ALA A 146 16.44 -39.77 92.22
N GLU A 147 17.33 -38.81 91.95
CA GLU A 147 18.68 -38.74 92.52
C GLU A 147 18.65 -38.57 94.05
N SER A 148 17.78 -37.69 94.55
CA SER A 148 17.56 -37.54 95.99
C SER A 148 17.07 -38.84 96.64
N ILE A 149 16.12 -39.55 96.02
CA ILE A 149 15.65 -40.86 96.51
C ILE A 149 16.80 -41.89 96.48
N GLY A 150 17.61 -41.91 95.43
CA GLY A 150 18.80 -42.76 95.35
C GLY A 150 19.73 -42.56 96.55
N SER A 151 20.00 -41.30 96.92
CA SER A 151 20.84 -40.99 98.10
C SER A 151 20.21 -41.49 99.42
N ILE A 152 18.89 -41.41 99.56
CA ILE A 152 18.16 -41.92 100.74
C ILE A 152 18.25 -43.44 100.79
N LEU A 153 18.12 -44.13 99.66
CA LEU A 153 18.23 -45.59 99.59
C LEU A 153 19.62 -46.08 100.01
N THR A 154 20.70 -45.37 99.63
CA THR A 154 22.06 -45.67 100.11
C THR A 154 22.15 -45.58 101.64
N VAL A 155 21.58 -44.53 102.24
CA VAL A 155 21.53 -44.40 103.71
C VAL A 155 20.71 -45.51 104.36
N ILE A 156 19.60 -45.93 103.74
CA ILE A 156 18.79 -47.05 104.24
C ILE A 156 19.58 -48.36 104.16
N GLU A 157 20.31 -48.60 103.07
CA GLU A 157 21.17 -49.78 102.90
C GLU A 157 22.22 -49.83 104.02
N ASP A 158 22.91 -48.72 104.28
CA ASP A 158 23.86 -48.58 105.39
C ASP A 158 23.23 -48.87 106.76
N ILE A 159 22.01 -48.35 107.01
CA ILE A 159 21.27 -48.61 108.26
C ILE A 159 20.89 -50.09 108.37
N THR A 160 20.45 -50.72 107.28
CA THR A 160 20.07 -52.13 107.28
C THR A 160 21.28 -53.04 107.52
N ASP A 161 22.44 -52.72 106.95
CA ASP A 161 23.70 -53.44 107.17
C ASP A 161 24.16 -53.30 108.63
N GLN A 162 24.11 -52.08 109.18
CA GLN A 162 24.39 -51.85 110.61
C GLN A 162 23.42 -52.61 111.51
N THR A 163 22.13 -52.63 111.16
CA THR A 163 21.09 -53.33 111.93
C THR A 163 21.29 -54.85 111.86
N ALA A 164 21.67 -55.40 110.71
CA ALA A 164 21.99 -56.81 110.56
C ALA A 164 23.24 -57.21 111.36
N LEU A 165 24.27 -56.34 111.40
CA LEU A 165 25.47 -56.51 112.24
C LEU A 165 25.15 -56.44 113.74
N LEU A 166 24.32 -55.48 114.16
CA LEU A 166 23.85 -55.35 115.54
C LEU A 166 23.03 -56.58 115.98
N ALA A 167 22.13 -57.04 115.12
CA ALA A 167 21.32 -58.22 115.34
C ALA A 167 22.18 -59.50 115.40
N LEU A 168 23.21 -59.62 114.56
CA LEU A 168 24.18 -60.71 114.62
C LEU A 168 24.93 -60.71 115.95
N ASN A 169 25.43 -59.56 116.40
CA ASN A 169 26.09 -59.42 117.69
C ASN A 169 25.16 -59.77 118.85
N ALA A 170 23.88 -59.36 118.78
CA ALA A 170 22.86 -59.72 119.76
C ALA A 170 22.55 -61.23 119.76
N SER A 171 22.47 -61.89 118.60
CA SER A 171 22.31 -63.34 118.48
C SER A 171 23.51 -64.11 119.07
N ILE A 172 24.74 -63.62 118.86
CA ILE A 172 25.95 -64.20 119.44
C ILE A 172 25.92 -64.10 120.97
N LEU A 173 25.61 -62.91 121.51
CA LEU A 173 25.50 -62.69 122.96
C LEU A 173 24.36 -63.52 123.59
N ALA A 174 23.23 -63.67 122.89
CA ALA A 174 22.12 -64.50 123.32
C ALA A 174 22.47 -66.00 123.34
N ALA A 175 23.24 -66.49 122.36
CA ALA A 175 23.77 -67.86 122.37
C ALA A 175 24.78 -68.07 123.51
N GLN A 176 25.58 -67.05 123.82
CA GLN A 176 26.56 -67.06 124.91
C GLN A 176 25.91 -67.09 126.31
N ALA A 177 24.68 -66.59 126.45
CA ALA A 177 23.90 -66.59 127.70
C ALA A 177 23.11 -67.90 127.97
N GLY A 178 23.22 -68.92 127.11
CA GLY A 178 22.64 -70.25 127.33
C GLY A 178 21.10 -70.26 127.44
N GLU A 179 20.55 -71.00 128.41
CA GLU A 179 19.08 -71.14 128.62
C GLU A 179 18.37 -69.78 128.87
N HIS A 180 19.06 -68.81 129.51
CA HIS A 180 18.49 -67.50 129.81
C HIS A 180 18.44 -66.54 128.60
N GLY A 181 19.19 -66.84 127.53
CA GLY A 181 19.29 -66.01 126.32
C GLY A 181 18.37 -66.44 125.17
N LYS A 182 17.69 -67.60 125.26
CA LYS A 182 16.89 -68.16 124.15
C LYS A 182 15.83 -67.19 123.60
N GLY A 183 15.10 -66.48 124.46
CA GLY A 183 14.09 -65.49 124.03
C GLY A 183 14.70 -64.31 123.28
N PHE A 184 15.84 -63.79 123.75
CA PHE A 184 16.58 -62.71 123.08
C PHE A 184 17.22 -63.18 121.76
N GLY A 185 17.66 -64.43 121.68
CA GLY A 185 18.23 -65.01 120.47
C GLY A 185 17.22 -65.16 119.32
N VAL A 186 15.98 -65.50 119.63
CA VAL A 186 14.87 -65.52 118.66
C VAL A 186 14.59 -64.11 118.15
N VAL A 187 14.47 -63.12 119.04
CA VAL A 187 14.25 -61.71 118.65
C VAL A 187 15.41 -61.16 117.80
N ALA A 188 16.66 -61.44 118.17
CA ALA A 188 17.82 -61.02 117.40
C ALA A 188 17.88 -61.69 116.01
N SER A 189 17.45 -62.96 115.90
CA SER A 189 17.36 -63.65 114.61
C SER A 189 16.26 -63.05 113.72
N GLU A 190 15.10 -62.70 114.30
CA GLU A 190 14.00 -62.03 113.62
C GLU A 190 14.38 -60.62 113.13
N ILE A 191 15.11 -59.84 113.95
CA ILE A 191 15.63 -58.52 113.55
C ILE A 191 16.62 -58.66 112.41
N ARG A 192 17.50 -59.67 112.43
CA ARG A 192 18.46 -59.92 111.34
C ARG A 192 17.74 -60.30 110.05
N GLU A 193 16.72 -61.15 110.13
CA GLU A 193 15.91 -61.54 108.98
C GLU A 193 15.14 -60.34 108.42
N LEU A 194 14.57 -59.49 109.28
CA LEU A 194 13.92 -58.24 108.89
C LEU A 194 14.90 -57.29 108.20
N ALA A 195 16.09 -57.08 108.76
CA ALA A 195 17.14 -56.25 108.18
C ALA A 195 17.56 -56.75 106.79
N ASN A 196 17.76 -58.06 106.62
CA ASN A 196 18.07 -58.66 105.32
C ASN A 196 16.93 -58.48 104.30
N ARG A 197 15.67 -58.63 104.72
CA ARG A 197 14.50 -58.38 103.87
C ARG A 197 14.38 -56.91 103.49
N THR A 198 14.66 -55.99 104.41
CA THR A 198 14.68 -54.56 104.12
C THR A 198 15.81 -54.22 103.15
N ALA A 199 17.03 -54.74 103.34
CA ALA A 199 18.15 -54.53 102.42
C ALA A 199 17.82 -55.05 101.00
N ALA A 200 17.24 -56.25 100.88
CA ALA A 200 16.79 -56.78 99.60
C ALA A 200 15.74 -55.87 98.91
N SER A 201 14.76 -55.38 99.68
CA SER A 201 13.73 -54.47 99.17
C SER A 201 14.32 -53.11 98.76
N THR A 202 15.25 -52.56 99.55
CA THR A 202 15.97 -51.31 99.24
C THR A 202 16.73 -51.44 97.92
N LYS A 203 17.35 -52.60 97.68
CA LYS A 203 18.08 -52.87 96.44
C LYS A 203 17.17 -52.98 95.21
N GLU A 204 16.00 -53.61 95.36
CA GLU A 204 14.97 -53.62 94.31
C GLU A 204 14.45 -52.20 94.00
N ILE A 205 14.16 -51.40 95.04
CA ILE A 205 13.73 -50.00 94.86
C ILE A 205 14.85 -49.18 94.21
N ALA A 206 16.12 -49.39 94.59
CA ALA A 206 17.27 -48.72 93.99
C ALA A 206 17.39 -49.03 92.49
N ALA A 207 17.15 -50.27 92.08
CA ALA A 207 17.11 -50.63 90.66
C ALA A 207 15.98 -49.91 89.90
N VAL A 208 14.78 -49.83 90.49
CA VAL A 208 13.66 -49.07 89.89
C VAL A 208 14.00 -47.59 89.77
N ILE A 209 14.59 -46.98 90.81
CA ILE A 209 14.99 -45.56 90.78
C ILE A 209 16.11 -45.31 89.77
N GLY A 210 17.07 -46.22 89.62
CA GLY A 210 18.08 -46.15 88.56
C GLY A 210 17.44 -46.15 87.17
N THR A 211 16.45 -47.01 86.95
CA THR A 211 15.69 -47.04 85.69
C THR A 211 14.95 -45.72 85.44
N VAL A 212 14.30 -45.14 86.46
CA VAL A 212 13.63 -43.83 86.36
C VAL A 212 14.62 -42.69 86.04
N GLN A 213 15.83 -42.73 86.59
CA GLN A 213 16.87 -41.74 86.29
C GLN A 213 17.32 -41.83 84.82
N ASP A 214 17.53 -43.04 84.31
CA ASP A 214 17.92 -43.26 82.92
C ASP A 214 16.80 -42.83 81.95
N GLU A 215 15.55 -43.21 82.23
CA GLU A 215 14.38 -42.76 81.46
C GLU A 215 14.21 -41.23 81.48
N ALA A 216 14.47 -40.57 82.62
CA ALA A 216 14.43 -39.12 82.72
C ALA A 216 15.51 -38.44 81.86
N ARG A 217 16.73 -38.99 81.84
CA ARG A 217 17.82 -38.49 80.98
C ARG A 217 17.50 -38.66 79.50
N GLU A 218 16.96 -39.82 79.12
CA GLU A 218 16.54 -40.09 77.74
C GLU A 218 15.43 -39.12 77.30
N ALA A 219 14.42 -38.89 78.14
CA ALA A 219 13.36 -37.95 77.86
C ALA A 219 13.86 -36.50 77.71
N VAL A 220 14.83 -36.05 78.53
CA VAL A 220 15.46 -34.73 78.35
C VAL A 220 16.25 -34.64 77.04
N ALA A 221 16.95 -35.69 76.64
CA ALA A 221 17.65 -35.74 75.35
C ALA A 221 16.67 -35.65 74.18
N ALA A 222 15.57 -36.40 74.21
CA ALA A 222 14.51 -36.33 73.21
C ALA A 222 13.82 -34.96 73.13
N MET A 223 13.69 -34.24 74.26
CA MET A 223 13.16 -32.87 74.28
C MET A 223 14.12 -31.85 73.64
N ARG A 224 15.43 -32.05 73.79
CA ARG A 224 16.43 -31.23 73.08
C ARG A 224 16.38 -31.47 71.58
N GLU A 225 16.33 -32.73 71.15
CA GLU A 225 16.18 -33.08 69.74
C GLU A 225 14.87 -32.51 69.15
N SER A 226 13.76 -32.59 69.88
CA SER A 226 12.50 -31.95 69.47
C SER A 226 12.63 -30.44 69.28
N SER A 227 13.42 -29.76 70.11
CA SER A 227 13.67 -28.32 69.95
C SER A 227 14.45 -28.02 68.66
N GLU A 228 15.39 -28.88 68.27
CA GLU A 228 16.09 -28.77 66.99
C GLU A 228 15.16 -28.97 65.80
N PHE A 229 14.27 -29.96 65.85
CA PHE A 229 13.26 -30.19 64.81
C PHE A 229 12.28 -29.03 64.68
N VAL A 230 11.85 -28.43 65.79
CA VAL A 230 11.00 -27.24 65.77
C VAL A 230 11.73 -26.06 65.14
N ALA A 231 12.99 -25.82 65.51
CA ALA A 231 13.81 -24.77 64.90
C ALA A 231 13.99 -24.98 63.39
N GLN A 232 14.15 -26.24 62.95
CA GLN A 232 14.17 -26.59 61.52
C GLN A 232 12.82 -26.33 60.84
N GLY A 233 11.70 -26.68 61.49
CA GLY A 233 10.35 -26.43 61.00
C GLY A 233 10.05 -24.94 60.81
N VAL A 234 10.53 -24.10 61.73
CA VAL A 234 10.44 -22.62 61.61
C VAL A 234 11.26 -22.13 60.41
N ARG A 235 12.49 -22.61 60.22
CA ARG A 235 13.31 -22.23 59.04
C ARG A 235 12.62 -22.59 57.72
N LEU A 236 12.15 -23.84 57.58
CA LEU A 236 11.42 -24.28 56.37
C LEU A 236 10.15 -23.47 56.13
N SER A 237 9.43 -23.10 57.19
CA SER A 237 8.21 -22.29 57.08
C SER A 237 8.54 -20.87 56.58
N ASN A 238 9.64 -20.27 57.04
CA ASN A 238 10.10 -18.99 56.54
C ASN A 238 10.51 -19.07 55.05
N ASP A 239 11.25 -20.11 54.65
CA ASP A 239 11.63 -20.33 53.25
C ASP A 239 10.39 -20.45 52.34
N ALA A 240 9.36 -21.17 52.80
CA ALA A 240 8.08 -21.27 52.10
C ALA A 240 7.35 -19.91 52.03
N GLY A 241 7.41 -19.11 53.09
CA GLY A 241 6.89 -17.74 53.11
C GLY A 241 7.58 -16.83 52.10
N ASP A 242 8.90 -16.90 51.97
CA ASP A 242 9.66 -16.13 50.99
C ASP A 242 9.41 -16.60 49.55
N ALA A 243 9.19 -17.91 49.34
CA ALA A 243 8.74 -18.42 48.05
C ALA A 243 7.36 -17.86 47.66
N LEU A 244 6.41 -17.78 48.61
CA LEU A 244 5.10 -17.17 48.38
C LEU A 244 5.19 -15.68 48.07
N LYS A 245 6.06 -14.91 48.75
CA LYS A 245 6.31 -13.50 48.39
C LYS A 245 6.77 -13.34 46.95
N LYS A 246 7.71 -14.19 46.50
CA LYS A 246 8.16 -14.19 45.10
C LYS A 246 7.02 -14.52 44.14
N ILE A 247 6.11 -15.44 44.50
CA ILE A 247 4.92 -15.73 43.70
C ILE A 247 4.03 -14.49 43.56
N VAL A 248 3.78 -13.76 44.64
CA VAL A 248 3.01 -12.50 44.62
C VAL A 248 3.67 -11.48 43.69
N GLU A 249 4.97 -11.24 43.83
CA GLU A 249 5.71 -10.30 42.96
C GLU A 249 5.62 -10.69 41.47
N ARG A 250 5.74 -11.98 41.16
CA ARG A 250 5.63 -12.49 39.77
C ARG A 250 4.20 -12.39 39.24
N ALA A 251 3.20 -12.61 40.09
CA ALA A 251 1.80 -12.44 39.73
C ALA A 251 1.49 -10.97 39.42
N ASP A 252 1.97 -10.02 40.22
CA ASP A 252 1.85 -8.59 39.94
C ASP A 252 2.52 -8.20 38.61
N GLN A 253 3.74 -8.69 38.34
CA GLN A 253 4.42 -8.49 37.05
C GLN A 253 3.60 -9.04 35.87
N SER A 254 3.01 -10.23 36.03
CA SER A 254 2.14 -10.85 35.02
C SER A 254 0.90 -10.00 34.75
N ARG A 255 0.24 -9.50 35.80
CA ARG A 255 -0.91 -8.60 35.69
C ARG A 255 -0.56 -7.34 34.90
N ASP A 256 0.58 -6.71 35.19
CA ASP A 256 1.00 -5.49 34.50
C ASP A 256 1.35 -5.75 33.03
N MET A 257 1.98 -6.89 32.72
CA MET A 257 2.21 -7.33 31.34
C MET A 257 0.89 -7.51 30.59
N SER A 258 -0.08 -8.20 31.18
CA SER A 258 -1.41 -8.39 30.61
C SER A 258 -2.14 -7.07 30.36
N LYS A 259 -2.03 -6.07 31.26
CA LYS A 259 -2.55 -4.72 31.01
C LYS A 259 -1.89 -4.05 29.81
N ASN A 260 -0.57 -4.20 29.65
CA ASN A 260 0.14 -3.66 28.49
C ASN A 260 -0.31 -4.32 27.18
N ILE A 261 -0.52 -5.65 27.19
CA ILE A 261 -1.07 -6.38 26.03
C ILE A 261 -2.47 -5.87 25.68
N SER A 262 -3.35 -5.69 26.67
CA SER A 262 -4.69 -5.14 26.43
C SER A 262 -4.64 -3.73 25.82
N ARG A 263 -3.74 -2.86 26.28
CA ARG A 263 -3.53 -1.53 25.69
C ARG A 263 -3.05 -1.62 24.23
N ALA A 264 -2.07 -2.47 23.95
CA ALA A 264 -1.56 -2.69 22.59
C ALA A 264 -2.65 -3.24 21.65
N ALA A 265 -3.47 -4.18 22.13
CA ALA A 265 -4.61 -4.71 21.37
C ALA A 265 -5.65 -3.62 21.07
N ALA A 266 -5.92 -2.72 22.01
CA ALA A 266 -6.82 -1.58 21.79
C ALA A 266 -6.27 -0.59 20.74
N GLU A 267 -4.95 -0.36 20.73
CA GLU A 267 -4.29 0.44 19.68
C GLU A 267 -4.34 -0.25 18.32
N GLN A 268 -4.07 -1.55 18.27
CA GLN A 268 -4.15 -2.35 17.05
C GLN A 268 -5.58 -2.35 16.48
N THR A 269 -6.61 -2.39 17.32
CA THR A 269 -8.01 -2.25 16.90
C THR A 269 -8.26 -0.91 16.21
N ARG A 270 -7.67 0.19 16.68
CA ARG A 270 -7.75 1.49 16.01
C ARG A 270 -7.03 1.47 14.66
N GLY A 271 -5.84 0.86 14.61
CA GLY A 271 -5.10 0.67 13.37
C GLY A 271 -5.89 -0.13 12.32
N MET A 272 -6.57 -1.21 12.75
CA MET A 272 -7.42 -2.00 11.87
C MET A 272 -8.61 -1.22 11.32
N LYS A 273 -9.18 -0.29 12.11
CA LYS A 273 -10.20 0.62 11.59
C LYS A 273 -9.65 1.51 10.47
N GLN A 274 -8.45 2.05 10.62
CA GLN A 274 -7.81 2.86 9.57
C GLN A 274 -7.52 2.04 8.30
N VAL A 275 -7.13 0.77 8.47
CA VAL A 275 -6.97 -0.17 7.35
C VAL A 275 -8.30 -0.39 6.63
N SER A 276 -9.38 -0.63 7.38
CA SER A 276 -10.73 -0.78 6.81
C SER A 276 -11.15 0.46 6.02
N ASP A 277 -10.98 1.66 6.60
CA ASP A 277 -11.30 2.92 5.93
C ASP A 277 -10.47 3.13 4.64
N ALA A 278 -9.22 2.64 4.61
CA ALA A 278 -8.36 2.70 3.44
C ALA A 278 -8.80 1.72 2.35
N ILE A 279 -9.23 0.51 2.72
CA ILE A 279 -9.80 -0.49 1.81
C ILE A 279 -11.05 0.06 1.12
N ASP A 280 -11.96 0.67 1.89
CA ASP A 280 -13.18 1.30 1.35
C ASP A 280 -12.83 2.38 0.31
N LYS A 281 -11.84 3.24 0.60
CA LYS A 281 -11.35 4.24 -0.36
C LYS A 281 -10.75 3.63 -1.61
N ILE A 282 -10.01 2.52 -1.50
CA ILE A 282 -9.46 1.83 -2.67
C ILE A 282 -10.59 1.26 -3.53
N ASN A 283 -11.62 0.71 -2.91
CA ASN A 283 -12.80 0.21 -3.62
C ASN A 283 -13.52 1.34 -4.38
N ASP A 284 -13.73 2.49 -3.73
CA ASP A 284 -14.29 3.68 -4.36
C ASP A 284 -13.44 4.16 -5.55
N MET A 285 -12.11 4.18 -5.40
CA MET A 285 -11.19 4.54 -6.48
C MET A 285 -11.28 3.53 -7.64
N ALA A 286 -11.34 2.22 -7.35
CA ALA A 286 -11.51 1.20 -8.39
C ALA A 286 -12.79 1.42 -9.19
N HIS A 287 -13.90 1.75 -8.53
CA HIS A 287 -15.15 2.13 -9.21
C HIS A 287 -15.01 3.39 -10.07
N GLN A 288 -14.29 4.42 -9.58
CA GLN A 288 -14.02 5.63 -10.36
C GLN A 288 -13.19 5.34 -11.61
N ILE A 289 -12.11 4.55 -11.47
CA ILE A 289 -11.25 4.17 -12.59
C ILE A 289 -12.03 3.32 -13.59
N SER A 290 -12.91 2.41 -13.13
CA SER A 290 -13.78 1.61 -14.00
C SER A 290 -14.69 2.49 -14.86
N ARG A 291 -15.34 3.50 -14.26
CA ARG A 291 -16.15 4.48 -15.00
C ARG A 291 -15.32 5.28 -16.01
N ALA A 292 -14.16 5.80 -15.59
CA ALA A 292 -13.27 6.55 -16.48
C ALA A 292 -12.78 5.69 -17.65
N THR A 293 -12.48 4.40 -17.41
CA THR A 293 -12.08 3.44 -18.44
C THR A 293 -13.20 3.19 -19.45
N GLN A 294 -14.45 3.11 -18.99
CA GLN A 294 -15.63 2.99 -19.85
C GLN A 294 -15.82 4.23 -20.74
N GLU A 295 -15.68 5.42 -20.17
CA GLU A 295 -15.75 6.69 -20.90
C GLU A 295 -14.63 6.80 -21.94
N GLN A 296 -13.40 6.45 -21.56
CA GLN A 296 -12.25 6.43 -22.46
C GLN A 296 -12.45 5.45 -23.62
N ARG A 297 -13.06 4.29 -23.37
CA ARG A 297 -13.43 3.33 -24.44
C ARG A 297 -14.40 3.95 -25.43
N THR A 298 -15.42 4.66 -24.93
CA THR A 298 -16.40 5.35 -25.76
C THR A 298 -15.74 6.45 -26.59
N GLY A 299 -14.87 7.25 -25.97
CA GLY A 299 -14.06 8.27 -26.65
C GLY A 299 -13.17 7.68 -27.74
N SER A 300 -12.47 6.57 -27.46
CA SER A 300 -11.63 5.85 -28.44
C SER A 300 -12.41 5.49 -29.71
N VAL A 301 -13.63 4.93 -29.54
CA VAL A 301 -14.50 4.57 -30.66
C VAL A 301 -14.95 5.79 -31.46
N GLN A 302 -15.22 6.92 -30.81
CA GLN A 302 -15.59 8.16 -31.49
C GLN A 302 -14.41 8.73 -32.31
N ILE A 303 -13.21 8.74 -31.74
CA ILE A 303 -12.01 9.22 -32.44
C ILE A 303 -11.69 8.29 -33.62
N SER A 304 -11.82 6.97 -33.46
CA SER A 304 -11.64 5.99 -34.54
C SER A 304 -12.56 6.29 -35.73
N ARG A 305 -13.85 6.54 -35.47
CA ARG A 305 -14.81 6.93 -36.52
C ARG A 305 -14.45 8.26 -37.18
N ALA A 306 -13.97 9.23 -36.40
CA ALA A 306 -13.55 10.53 -36.93
C ALA A 306 -12.32 10.39 -37.85
N ALA A 307 -11.34 9.58 -37.46
CA ALA A 307 -10.16 9.28 -38.26
C ALA A 307 -10.56 8.60 -39.59
N GLU A 308 -11.49 7.64 -39.56
CA GLU A 308 -11.98 6.98 -40.77
C GLU A 308 -12.69 7.95 -41.72
N LYS A 309 -13.52 8.85 -41.18
CA LYS A 309 -14.15 9.92 -41.96
C LYS A 309 -13.12 10.88 -42.55
N MET A 310 -12.05 11.20 -41.82
CA MET A 310 -10.95 12.03 -42.33
C MET A 310 -10.17 11.32 -43.44
N ARG A 311 -9.94 10.01 -43.35
CA ARG A 311 -9.34 9.23 -44.45
C ARG A 311 -10.16 9.34 -45.72
N GLU A 312 -11.48 9.17 -45.60
CA GLU A 312 -12.38 9.27 -46.74
C GLU A 312 -12.33 10.67 -47.38
N MET A 313 -12.39 11.73 -46.56
CA MET A 313 -12.28 13.12 -47.03
C MET A 313 -10.93 13.40 -47.70
N THR A 314 -9.83 12.93 -47.10
CA THR A 314 -8.47 13.11 -47.65
C THR A 314 -8.34 12.42 -49.01
N ARG A 315 -8.93 11.22 -49.16
CA ARG A 315 -9.01 10.52 -50.46
C ARG A 315 -9.80 11.31 -51.50
N LEU A 316 -10.93 11.90 -51.12
CA LEU A 316 -11.74 12.74 -52.01
C LEU A 316 -10.97 13.99 -52.46
N VAL A 317 -10.30 14.68 -51.53
CA VAL A 317 -9.46 15.84 -51.85
C VAL A 317 -8.33 15.44 -52.79
N LYS A 318 -7.60 14.35 -52.50
CA LYS A 318 -6.54 13.84 -53.37
C LYS A 318 -7.00 13.61 -54.81
N ASN A 319 -8.18 13.00 -54.99
CA ASN A 319 -8.76 12.77 -56.30
C ASN A 319 -9.15 14.09 -57.00
N ALA A 320 -9.76 15.02 -56.28
CA ALA A 320 -10.13 16.33 -56.82
C ALA A 320 -8.89 17.16 -57.22
N THR A 321 -7.82 17.13 -56.42
CA THR A 321 -6.54 17.78 -56.70
C THR A 321 -5.87 17.19 -57.94
N ALA A 322 -5.93 15.87 -58.13
CA ALA A 322 -5.41 15.22 -59.33
C ALA A 322 -6.18 15.67 -60.60
N GLU A 323 -7.51 15.76 -60.51
CA GLU A 323 -8.35 16.24 -61.62
C GLU A 323 -8.10 17.74 -61.91
N GLN A 324 -7.96 18.58 -60.88
CA GLN A 324 -7.60 19.99 -61.04
C GLN A 324 -6.23 20.17 -61.67
N SER A 325 -5.24 19.35 -61.30
CA SER A 325 -3.91 19.36 -61.92
C SER A 325 -4.00 19.06 -63.42
N LYS A 326 -4.82 18.07 -63.79
CA LYS A 326 -5.09 17.73 -65.20
C LYS A 326 -5.79 18.88 -65.92
N GLY A 327 -6.87 19.41 -65.36
CA GLY A 327 -7.59 20.56 -65.91
C GLY A 327 -6.70 21.79 -66.07
N GLY A 328 -5.81 22.07 -65.14
CA GLY A 328 -4.81 23.14 -65.24
C GLY A 328 -3.85 22.96 -66.41
N LYS A 329 -3.38 21.73 -66.67
CA LYS A 329 -2.55 21.40 -67.86
C LYS A 329 -3.33 21.59 -69.16
N ASP A 330 -4.59 21.16 -69.19
CA ASP A 330 -5.45 21.32 -70.36
C ASP A 330 -5.70 22.82 -70.67
N ILE A 331 -5.94 23.64 -69.64
CA ILE A 331 -6.07 25.10 -69.81
C ILE A 331 -4.74 25.71 -70.26
N SER A 332 -3.60 25.30 -69.67
CA SER A 332 -2.28 25.79 -70.09
C SER A 332 -2.02 25.53 -71.57
N SER A 333 -2.35 24.32 -72.05
CA SER A 333 -2.25 23.94 -73.46
C SER A 333 -3.19 24.77 -74.35
N ALA A 334 -4.42 25.02 -73.91
CA ALA A 334 -5.37 25.86 -74.64
C ALA A 334 -4.92 27.34 -74.72
N VAL A 335 -4.29 27.86 -73.66
CA VAL A 335 -3.72 29.22 -73.64
C VAL A 335 -2.51 29.31 -74.58
N GLU A 336 -1.68 28.26 -74.66
CA GLU A 336 -0.58 28.18 -75.62
C GLU A 336 -1.09 28.18 -77.08
N ASP A 337 -2.10 27.36 -77.40
CA ASP A 337 -2.76 27.37 -78.71
C ASP A 337 -3.39 28.75 -79.01
N MET A 338 -4.01 29.38 -78.01
CA MET A 338 -4.56 30.73 -78.14
C MET A 338 -3.47 31.75 -78.47
N ASN A 339 -2.32 31.71 -77.81
CA ASN A 339 -1.18 32.59 -78.12
C ASN A 339 -0.67 32.39 -79.55
N VAL A 340 -0.60 31.14 -80.03
CA VAL A 340 -0.25 30.84 -81.43
C VAL A 340 -1.27 31.48 -82.38
N LYS A 341 -2.57 31.36 -82.10
CA LYS A 341 -3.64 31.95 -82.91
C LYS A 341 -3.65 33.47 -82.88
N ILE A 342 -3.44 34.11 -81.71
CA ILE A 342 -3.28 35.56 -81.58
C ILE A 342 -2.14 36.05 -82.48
N GLY A 343 -0.99 35.36 -82.48
CA GLY A 343 0.14 35.69 -83.35
C GLY A 343 -0.14 35.51 -84.84
N LEU A 344 -0.95 34.51 -85.22
CA LEU A 344 -1.41 34.34 -86.61
C LEU A 344 -2.37 35.47 -87.03
N VAL A 345 -3.34 35.82 -86.20
CA VAL A 345 -4.30 36.91 -86.46
C VAL A 345 -3.57 38.26 -86.53
N PHE A 346 -2.57 38.49 -85.68
CA PHE A 346 -1.73 39.69 -85.71
C PHE A 346 -0.99 39.82 -87.05
N ARG A 347 -0.34 38.73 -87.52
CA ARG A 347 0.34 38.70 -88.82
C ARG A 347 -0.62 38.94 -89.98
N ALA A 348 -1.74 38.22 -90.01
CA ALA A 348 -2.77 38.38 -91.04
C ALA A 348 -3.34 39.81 -91.06
N SER A 349 -3.58 40.41 -89.89
CA SER A 349 -4.05 41.80 -89.79
C SER A 349 -3.01 42.80 -90.30
N GLY A 350 -1.72 42.54 -90.04
CA GLY A 350 -0.61 43.32 -90.60
C GLY A 350 -0.52 43.23 -92.12
N GLU A 351 -0.69 42.04 -92.70
CA GLU A 351 -0.76 41.83 -94.15
C GLU A 351 -1.96 42.52 -94.78
N VAL A 352 -3.15 42.39 -94.18
CA VAL A 352 -4.36 43.08 -94.64
C VAL A 352 -4.21 44.60 -94.53
N ARG A 353 -3.55 45.11 -93.49
CA ARG A 353 -3.23 46.55 -93.36
C ARG A 353 -2.33 47.02 -94.49
N SER A 354 -1.24 46.31 -94.75
CA SER A 354 -0.31 46.62 -95.86
C SER A 354 -1.03 46.56 -97.22
N GLY A 355 -1.85 45.54 -97.44
CA GLY A 355 -2.68 45.40 -98.64
C GLY A 355 -3.70 46.55 -98.79
N SER A 356 -4.33 46.97 -97.69
CA SER A 356 -5.27 48.10 -97.68
C SER A 356 -4.58 49.42 -98.02
N ASP A 357 -3.38 49.69 -97.48
CA ASP A 357 -2.58 50.86 -97.83
C ASP A 357 -2.23 50.90 -99.33
N LEU A 358 -1.93 49.73 -99.92
CA LEU A 358 -1.71 49.60 -101.37
C LEU A 358 -2.98 49.88 -102.17
N ILE A 359 -4.14 49.39 -101.73
CA ILE A 359 -5.44 49.67 -102.36
C ILE A 359 -5.77 51.17 -102.27
N VAL A 360 -5.57 51.81 -101.11
CA VAL A 360 -5.79 53.25 -100.95
C VAL A 360 -4.91 54.04 -101.91
N ARG A 361 -3.61 53.69 -102.02
CA ARG A 361 -2.70 54.30 -103.00
C ARG A 361 -3.17 54.07 -104.44
N ALA A 362 -3.65 52.87 -104.77
CA ALA A 362 -4.18 52.56 -106.09
C ALA A 362 -5.45 53.37 -106.41
N ILE A 363 -6.36 53.52 -105.43
CA ILE A 363 -7.56 54.35 -105.55
C ILE A 363 -7.21 55.82 -105.76
N ASP A 364 -6.24 56.37 -105.01
CA ASP A 364 -5.79 57.76 -105.23
C ASP A 364 -5.19 57.94 -106.63
N ARG A 365 -4.45 56.93 -107.12
CA ARG A 365 -3.92 56.92 -108.48
C ARG A 365 -5.04 56.89 -109.52
N ILE A 366 -6.05 56.05 -109.32
CA ILE A 366 -7.25 55.99 -110.18
C ILE A 366 -8.00 57.32 -110.13
N LYS A 367 -8.18 57.93 -108.96
CA LYS A 367 -8.85 59.22 -108.79
C LYS A 367 -8.14 60.32 -109.57
N ASN A 368 -6.81 60.32 -109.56
CA ASN A 368 -6.00 61.25 -110.36
C ASN A 368 -6.14 60.97 -111.87
N ILE A 369 -6.18 59.71 -112.30
CA ILE A 369 -6.43 59.35 -113.71
C ILE A 369 -7.84 59.79 -114.15
N VAL A 370 -8.85 59.56 -113.31
CA VAL A 370 -10.23 59.96 -113.59
C VAL A 370 -10.35 61.49 -113.67
N ARG A 371 -9.65 62.24 -112.80
CA ARG A 371 -9.56 63.70 -112.89
C ARG A 371 -8.91 64.15 -114.21
N ASN A 372 -7.74 63.60 -114.53
CA ASN A 372 -7.07 63.92 -115.79
C ASN A 372 -7.94 63.59 -117.01
N ASN A 373 -8.66 62.47 -116.99
CA ASN A 373 -9.59 62.12 -118.07
C ASN A 373 -10.80 63.05 -118.15
N ALA A 374 -11.30 63.55 -117.02
CA ALA A 374 -12.37 64.54 -116.99
C ALA A 374 -11.90 65.88 -117.58
N ASP A 375 -10.71 66.36 -117.18
CA ASP A 375 -10.10 67.58 -117.72
C ASP A 375 -9.86 67.45 -119.24
N MET A 376 -9.39 66.28 -119.68
CA MET A 376 -9.13 65.98 -121.10
C MET A 376 -10.43 65.85 -121.92
N ALA A 377 -11.53 65.41 -121.31
CA ALA A 377 -12.85 65.42 -121.92
C ALA A 377 -13.42 66.85 -122.06
N GLU A 378 -13.11 67.73 -121.11
CA GLU A 378 -13.47 69.16 -121.16
C GLU A 378 -12.69 69.88 -122.28
N GLU A 379 -11.40 69.59 -122.43
CA GLU A 379 -10.58 70.04 -123.57
C GLU A 379 -11.10 69.54 -124.91
N LEU A 380 -11.46 68.25 -125.01
CA LEU A 380 -12.06 67.67 -126.23
C LEU A 380 -13.39 68.34 -126.56
N ASN A 381 -14.23 68.64 -125.57
CA ASN A 381 -15.49 69.34 -125.78
C ASN A 381 -15.25 70.77 -126.32
N SER A 382 -14.25 71.48 -125.78
CA SER A 382 -13.83 72.79 -126.30
C SER A 382 -13.26 72.71 -127.73
N ALA A 383 -12.52 71.66 -128.06
CA ALA A 383 -11.96 71.44 -129.39
C ALA A 383 -13.07 71.13 -130.43
N VAL A 384 -14.07 70.33 -130.05
CA VAL A 384 -15.24 70.05 -130.89
C VAL A 384 -16.06 71.31 -131.15
N ASP A 385 -16.24 72.17 -130.13
CA ASP A 385 -16.96 73.45 -130.29
C ASP A 385 -16.21 74.41 -131.24
N THR A 386 -14.87 74.42 -131.16
CA THR A 386 -14.00 75.18 -132.06
C THR A 386 -14.04 74.67 -133.51
N LEU A 387 -14.07 73.35 -133.70
CA LEU A 387 -14.23 72.72 -135.02
C LEU A 387 -15.62 73.01 -135.62
N ALA A 388 -16.66 73.04 -134.79
CA ALA A 388 -17.99 73.44 -135.22
C ALA A 388 -18.02 74.91 -135.69
N THR A 389 -17.28 75.81 -135.03
CA THR A 389 -17.15 77.21 -135.46
C THR A 389 -16.35 77.33 -136.77
N GLN A 390 -15.25 76.59 -136.91
CA GLN A 390 -14.45 76.57 -138.14
C GLN A 390 -15.20 75.98 -139.35
N ALA A 391 -16.05 74.97 -139.12
CA ALA A 391 -16.91 74.42 -140.16
C ALA A 391 -17.95 75.43 -140.66
N ASP A 392 -18.50 76.27 -139.76
CA ASP A 392 -19.47 77.31 -140.13
C ASP A 392 -18.81 78.47 -140.89
N ASP A 393 -17.58 78.85 -140.53
CA ASP A 393 -16.78 79.85 -141.26
C ASP A 393 -16.31 79.37 -142.64
N LEU A 394 -15.98 78.08 -142.78
CA LEU A 394 -15.64 77.48 -144.09
C LEU A 394 -16.86 77.46 -145.03
N LYS A 395 -18.06 77.26 -144.48
CA LYS A 395 -19.33 77.33 -145.22
C LYS A 395 -19.64 78.77 -145.70
N ARG A 396 -19.29 79.80 -144.92
CA ARG A 396 -19.42 81.21 -145.35
C ARG A 396 -18.42 81.60 -146.43
N ASN A 397 -17.17 81.13 -146.35
CA ASN A 397 -16.14 81.49 -147.32
C ASN A 397 -16.32 80.80 -148.69
N THR A 398 -16.92 79.61 -148.74
CA THR A 398 -17.20 78.91 -150.00
C THR A 398 -18.38 79.49 -150.78
N GLN A 399 -19.34 80.16 -150.11
CA GLN A 399 -20.43 80.88 -150.80
C GLN A 399 -19.99 82.19 -151.49
N LYS A 400 -18.84 82.77 -151.12
CA LYS A 400 -18.32 84.02 -151.70
C LYS A 400 -17.58 83.87 -153.04
N PHE A 401 -17.31 82.64 -153.51
CA PHE A 401 -16.61 82.39 -154.78
C PHE A 401 -17.53 82.08 -155.98
N LYS A 402 -18.85 82.29 -155.84
CA LYS A 402 -19.83 82.22 -156.95
C LYS A 402 -20.25 83.63 -157.38
N THR A 403 -19.38 84.29 -158.16
CA THR A 403 -19.68 85.32 -159.18
C THR A 403 -18.42 85.47 -160.02
#